data_AF-A0A3D2TRU7-F1
#
_entry.id   AF-A0A3D2TRU7-F1
#
_cell.length_a   1.000
_cell.length_b   1.000
_cell.length_c   1.000
_cell.angle_alpha   90.00
_cell.angle_beta   90.00
_cell.angle_gamma   90.00
#
_symmetry.space_group_name_H-M   'P 1'
#
loop_
_entity.id
_entity.type
_entity.pdbx_description
1 polymer ?
#
loop_
_entity_poly.entity_id
_entity_poly.type
_entity_poly.pdbx_seq_one_letter_code
_entity_poly.pdbx_strand_id
1 'polypeptide(L)'
;MRIRYHHLMCAPRFIGEGYSDAFCKNMRAVSEKMKSGDYTLVDTCDDICAACPNNKGGVCADEVKVNGYDNAVKNALADGKTPHPESICSDCHWYYICKTKETECIV
;
A
#
# COMPACT_ATOMS: atom_id res chain seq x y z
N MET A 1 -6.97 -12.35 -5.35
CA MET A 1 -7.03 -10.98 -4.77
C MET A 1 -6.08 -10.09 -5.54
N ARG A 2 -6.37 -8.81 -5.73
CA ARG A 2 -5.50 -7.81 -6.37
C ARG A 2 -4.92 -6.90 -5.29
N ILE A 3 -3.62 -6.65 -5.35
CA ILE A 3 -2.92 -5.74 -4.44
C ILE A 3 -2.13 -4.72 -5.26
N ARG A 4 -2.35 -3.44 -4.99
CA ARG A 4 -1.66 -2.35 -5.66
C ARG A 4 -0.21 -2.31 -5.18
N TYR A 5 0.76 -2.10 -6.08
CA TYR A 5 2.18 -2.19 -5.76
C TYR A 5 2.58 -1.45 -4.48
N HIS A 6 2.21 -0.17 -4.33
CA HIS A 6 2.60 0.57 -3.13
C HIS A 6 1.96 0.05 -1.83
N HIS A 7 0.84 -0.68 -1.89
CA HIS A 7 0.21 -1.25 -0.71
C HIS A 7 1.01 -2.38 -0.07
N LEU A 8 1.94 -3.01 -0.80
CA LEU A 8 2.93 -3.93 -0.20
C LEU A 8 3.73 -3.26 0.93
N MET A 9 3.97 -1.95 0.80
CA MET A 9 4.65 -1.18 1.85
C MET A 9 3.69 -0.56 2.85
N CYS A 10 2.49 -0.17 2.42
CA CYS A 10 1.51 0.51 3.28
C CYS A 10 0.88 -0.46 4.29
N ALA A 11 0.43 -1.63 3.83
CA ALA A 11 -0.34 -2.59 4.64
C ALA A 11 0.39 -3.08 5.90
N PRO A 12 1.69 -3.45 5.87
CA PRO A 12 2.42 -3.87 7.08
C PRO A 12 2.60 -2.75 8.12
N ARG A 13 2.51 -1.49 7.68
CA ARG A 13 2.74 -0.29 8.52
C ARG A 13 1.44 0.33 9.01
N PHE A 14 0.30 -0.27 8.66
CA PHE A 14 -1.01 0.17 9.11
C PHE A 14 -1.15 -0.01 10.64
N ILE A 15 -1.61 1.04 11.33
CA ILE A 15 -1.78 1.05 12.80
C ILE A 15 -3.24 0.95 13.24
N GLY A 16 -4.18 0.83 12.29
CA GLY A 16 -5.61 0.81 12.62
C GLY A 16 -6.32 2.15 12.47
N GLU A 17 -5.62 3.21 12.08
CA GLU A 17 -6.14 4.56 11.87
C GLU A 17 -6.13 4.95 10.39
N GLY A 18 -7.06 5.81 9.98
CA GLY A 18 -7.20 6.24 8.59
C GLY A 18 -8.55 6.92 8.30
N TYR A 19 -8.90 7.01 7.01
CA TYR A 19 -10.01 7.83 6.50
C TYR A 19 -11.39 7.53 7.10
N SER A 20 -11.70 6.26 7.41
CA SER A 20 -13.00 5.84 7.96
C SER A 20 -12.92 4.47 8.63
N ASP A 21 -13.87 4.15 9.52
CA ASP A 21 -13.97 2.82 10.14
C ASP A 21 -14.11 1.70 9.10
N ALA A 22 -14.87 1.96 8.03
CA ALA A 22 -15.04 1.03 6.92
C ALA A 22 -13.70 0.75 6.22
N PHE A 23 -12.91 1.79 5.96
CA PHE A 23 -11.56 1.65 5.41
C PHE A 23 -10.66 0.85 6.34
N CYS A 24 -10.64 1.19 7.63
CA CYS A 24 -9.79 0.50 8.60
C CYS A 24 -10.18 -0.98 8.78
N LYS A 25 -11.47 -1.32 8.72
CA LYS A 25 -11.94 -2.71 8.73
C LYS A 25 -11.52 -3.45 7.47
N ASN A 26 -11.66 -2.83 6.31
CA ASN A 26 -11.25 -3.42 5.02
C ASN A 26 -9.74 -3.66 4.97
N MET A 27 -8.93 -2.65 5.33
CA MET A 27 -7.47 -2.75 5.37
C MET A 27 -7.01 -3.92 6.25
N ARG A 28 -7.55 -4.08 7.46
CA ARG A 28 -7.21 -5.25 8.32
C ARG A 28 -7.54 -6.58 7.64
N ALA A 29 -8.74 -6.70 7.08
CA ALA A 29 -9.19 -7.93 6.45
C ALA A 29 -8.34 -8.29 5.21
N VAL A 30 -7.97 -7.30 4.40
CA VAL A 30 -7.12 -7.53 3.22
C VAL A 30 -5.68 -7.81 3.61
N SER A 31 -5.10 -7.06 4.56
CA SER A 31 -3.74 -7.31 5.08
C SER A 31 -3.59 -8.72 5.66
N GLU A 32 -4.62 -9.26 6.32
CA GLU A 32 -4.60 -10.65 6.80
C GLU A 32 -4.54 -11.64 5.63
N LYS A 33 -5.35 -11.44 4.60
CA LYS A 33 -5.34 -12.28 3.39
C LYS A 33 -4.01 -12.20 2.64
N MET A 34 -3.35 -11.04 2.64
CA MET A 34 -2.04 -10.85 1.98
C MET A 34 -0.96 -11.80 2.51
N LYS A 35 -1.06 -12.24 3.76
CA LYS A 35 -0.09 -13.18 4.37
C LYS A 35 -0.06 -14.55 3.67
N SER A 36 -1.12 -14.92 2.95
CA SER A 36 -1.14 -16.15 2.16
C SER A 36 -0.20 -16.11 0.95
N GLY A 37 0.20 -14.92 0.50
CA GLY A 37 0.94 -14.73 -0.75
C GLY A 37 0.07 -14.88 -2.02
N ASP A 38 -1.21 -15.26 -1.90
CA ASP A 38 -2.10 -15.47 -3.05
C ASP A 38 -2.77 -14.17 -3.49
N TYR A 39 -2.01 -13.36 -4.23
CA TYR A 39 -2.50 -12.14 -4.85
C TYR A 39 -1.75 -11.81 -6.14
N THR A 40 -2.39 -11.02 -7.00
CA THR A 40 -1.77 -10.45 -8.19
C THR A 40 -1.46 -8.98 -7.94
N LEU A 41 -0.26 -8.54 -8.35
CA LEU A 41 0.13 -7.14 -8.26
C LEU A 41 -0.46 -6.32 -9.40
N VAL A 42 -0.96 -5.12 -9.07
CA VAL A 42 -1.60 -4.20 -10.01
C VAL A 42 -1.13 -2.77 -9.77
N ASP A 43 -1.33 -1.90 -10.76
CA ASP A 43 -1.00 -0.46 -10.73
C ASP A 43 -2.26 0.43 -10.70
N THR A 44 -3.43 -0.17 -10.52
CA THR A 44 -4.73 0.52 -10.35
C THR A 44 -5.28 0.33 -8.94
N CYS A 45 -6.42 0.97 -8.61
CA CYS A 45 -7.17 0.63 -7.40
C CYS A 45 -7.39 -0.88 -7.26
N ASP A 46 -7.34 -1.36 -6.02
CA ASP A 46 -7.28 -2.77 -5.65
C ASP A 46 -8.29 -3.13 -4.54
N ASP A 47 -8.14 -4.31 -3.93
CA ASP A 47 -9.02 -4.77 -2.85
C ASP A 47 -8.96 -3.88 -1.59
N ILE A 48 -7.82 -3.23 -1.28
CA ILE A 48 -7.72 -2.24 -0.19
C ILE A 48 -8.52 -0.98 -0.54
N CYS A 49 -8.47 -0.54 -1.79
CA CYS A 49 -9.19 0.65 -2.28
C CYS A 49 -10.72 0.51 -2.26
N ALA A 50 -11.29 -0.67 -2.04
CA ALA A 50 -12.74 -0.91 -2.06
C ALA A 50 -13.54 0.00 -1.09
N ALA A 51 -12.92 0.39 0.03
CA ALA A 51 -13.51 1.30 1.03
C ALA A 51 -12.76 2.66 1.12
N CYS A 52 -11.87 2.96 0.16
CA CYS A 52 -11.07 4.18 0.16
C CYS A 52 -11.88 5.35 -0.43
N PRO A 53 -12.00 6.50 0.26
CA PRO A 53 -12.75 7.65 -0.27
C PRO A 53 -12.08 8.28 -1.50
N ASN A 54 -10.78 8.04 -1.71
CA ASN A 54 -10.05 8.51 -2.88
C ASN A 54 -10.28 7.62 -4.11
N ASN A 55 -10.92 6.45 -3.97
CA ASN A 55 -11.29 5.63 -5.11
C ASN A 55 -12.51 6.25 -5.84
N LYS A 56 -12.26 6.89 -6.99
CA LYS A 56 -13.27 7.52 -7.85
C LYS A 56 -13.59 6.63 -9.04
N GLY A 57 -14.30 5.53 -8.78
CA GLY A 57 -14.72 4.60 -9.84
C GLY A 57 -13.57 3.77 -10.43
N GLY A 58 -12.61 3.38 -9.60
CA GLY A 58 -11.44 2.57 -10.01
C GLY A 58 -10.15 3.37 -10.22
N VAL A 59 -10.22 4.69 -10.10
CA VAL A 59 -9.07 5.61 -10.25
C VAL A 59 -8.88 6.40 -8.95
N CYS A 60 -7.65 6.51 -8.45
CA CYS A 60 -7.37 7.28 -7.25
C CYS A 60 -7.51 8.79 -7.53
N ALA A 61 -8.01 9.56 -6.56
CA ALA A 61 -8.04 11.02 -6.66
C ALA A 61 -6.63 11.63 -6.83
N ASP A 62 -5.60 10.97 -6.27
CA ASP A 62 -4.18 11.36 -6.38
C ASP A 62 -3.41 10.46 -7.35
N GLU A 63 -4.06 9.95 -8.41
CA GLU A 63 -3.52 8.87 -9.28
C GLU A 63 -2.09 9.11 -9.77
N VAL A 64 -1.77 10.33 -10.21
CA VAL A 64 -0.41 10.67 -10.70
C VAL A 64 0.65 10.44 -9.63
N LYS A 65 0.37 10.84 -8.39
CA LYS A 65 1.30 10.70 -7.26
C LYS A 65 1.46 9.22 -6.87
N VAL A 66 0.34 8.51 -6.68
CA VAL A 66 0.38 7.11 -6.24
C VAL A 66 0.94 6.17 -7.31
N ASN A 67 0.74 6.47 -8.61
CA ASN A 67 1.37 5.73 -9.70
C ASN A 67 2.90 5.91 -9.69
N GLY A 68 3.41 7.08 -9.28
CA GLY A 68 4.84 7.27 -9.01
C GLY A 68 5.38 6.27 -7.99
N TYR A 69 4.64 6.06 -6.88
CA TYR A 69 5.00 5.07 -5.85
C TYR A 69 4.91 3.63 -6.37
N ASP A 70 3.87 3.32 -7.14
CA ASP A 70 3.69 1.99 -7.71
C ASP A 70 4.85 1.60 -8.62
N ASN A 71 5.24 2.52 -9.52
CA ASN A 71 6.37 2.30 -10.42
C ASN A 71 7.68 2.13 -9.66
N ALA A 72 7.91 2.92 -8.62
CA ALA A 72 9.10 2.80 -7.79
C ALA A 72 9.17 1.45 -7.06
N VAL A 73 8.06 0.96 -6.50
CA VAL A 73 7.99 -0.38 -5.89
C VAL A 73 8.19 -1.46 -6.96
N LYS A 74 7.49 -1.37 -8.09
CA LYS A 74 7.59 -2.33 -9.20
C LYS A 74 9.03 -2.46 -9.71
N ASN A 75 9.72 -1.33 -9.88
CA ASN A 75 11.12 -1.31 -10.30
C ASN A 75 12.06 -1.88 -9.23
N ALA A 76 11.86 -1.55 -7.95
CA ALA A 76 12.65 -2.13 -6.87
C ALA A 76 12.53 -3.66 -6.84
N LEU A 77 11.31 -4.19 -6.97
CA LEU A 77 11.08 -5.64 -7.01
C LEU A 77 11.71 -6.28 -8.25
N ALA A 78 11.61 -5.64 -9.43
CA ALA A 78 12.23 -6.13 -10.66
C ALA A 78 13.77 -6.17 -10.55
N ASP A 79 14.36 -5.24 -9.81
CA ASP A 79 15.80 -5.19 -9.50
C ASP A 79 16.21 -6.18 -8.38
N GLY A 80 15.28 -6.94 -7.80
CA GLY A 80 15.55 -7.81 -6.65
C GLY A 80 15.83 -7.06 -5.33
N LYS A 81 15.41 -5.79 -5.23
CA LYS A 81 15.59 -4.94 -4.06
C LYS A 81 14.33 -4.94 -3.20
N THR A 82 14.52 -4.79 -1.89
CA THR A 82 13.42 -4.54 -0.95
C THR A 82 12.99 -3.07 -1.05
N PRO A 83 11.71 -2.78 -1.33
CA PRO A 83 11.21 -1.40 -1.38
C PRO A 83 11.06 -0.82 0.04
N HIS A 84 11.55 0.41 0.25
CA HIS A 84 11.49 1.11 1.54
C HIS A 84 10.76 2.45 1.42
N PRO A 85 9.88 2.82 2.38
CA PRO A 85 9.14 4.08 2.34
C PRO A 85 10.02 5.33 2.27
N GLU A 86 11.20 5.30 2.89
CA GLU A 86 12.13 6.44 2.88
C GLU A 86 12.57 6.83 1.47
N SER A 87 12.80 5.85 0.60
CA SER A 87 13.23 6.08 -0.78
C SER A 87 12.06 6.21 -1.78
N ILE A 88 10.86 5.74 -1.43
CA ILE A 88 9.74 5.68 -2.38
C ILE A 88 8.67 6.73 -2.09
N CYS A 89 8.29 6.92 -0.83
CA CYS A 89 7.12 7.72 -0.46
C CYS A 89 7.34 8.52 0.84
N SER A 90 8.52 9.11 0.99
CA SER A 90 8.86 9.99 2.13
C SER A 90 8.00 11.26 2.19
N ASP A 91 7.34 11.61 1.09
CA ASP A 91 6.35 12.68 0.97
C ASP A 91 4.88 12.21 1.17
N CYS A 92 4.68 10.96 1.60
CA CYS A 92 3.35 10.45 1.97
C CYS A 92 2.86 11.10 3.26
N HIS A 93 1.55 11.40 3.32
CA HIS A 93 0.93 12.00 4.51
C HIS A 93 1.16 11.15 5.79
N TRP A 94 1.17 9.82 5.64
CA TRP A 94 1.37 8.88 6.74
C TRP A 94 2.83 8.44 6.93
N TYR A 95 3.79 9.10 6.26
CA TYR A 95 5.21 8.73 6.35
C TYR A 95 5.74 8.73 7.79
N TYR A 96 5.19 9.58 8.65
CA TYR A 96 5.56 9.61 10.08
C TYR A 96 5.27 8.30 10.84
N ILE A 97 4.32 7.48 10.36
CA ILE A 97 4.06 6.14 10.89
C ILE A 97 5.09 5.15 10.34
N CYS A 98 5.45 5.32 9.06
CA CYS A 98 6.39 4.44 8.39
C CYS A 98 7.81 4.57 8.93
N LYS A 99 8.24 5.78 9.32
CA LYS A 99 9.59 6.04 9.85
C LYS A 99 9.80 5.46 11.26
N THR A 100 8.74 5.20 12.03
CA THR A 100 8.85 4.71 13.42
C THR A 100 8.84 3.19 13.51
N LYS A 101 8.48 2.51 12.42
CA LYS A 101 8.56 1.05 12.31
C LYS A 101 9.81 0.69 11.52
N GLU A 102 10.92 0.46 12.23
CA GLU A 102 12.06 -0.24 11.63
C GLU A 102 11.59 -1.61 11.12
N THR A 103 12.17 -1.97 9.99
CA THR A 103 11.94 -3.15 9.16
C THR A 103 11.85 -4.47 9.92
N GLU A 104 10.66 -4.84 10.39
CA GLU A 104 10.29 -6.25 10.49
C GLU A 104 9.78 -6.68 9.11
N CYS A 105 10.73 -7.06 8.25
CA CYS A 105 10.42 -7.87 7.08
C CYS A 105 9.73 -9.14 7.58
N ILE A 106 8.47 -9.35 7.17
CA ILE A 106 7.85 -10.66 7.27
C ILE A 106 8.63 -11.55 6.30
N VAL A 107 9.59 -12.30 6.84
CA VAL A 107 10.13 -13.53 6.24
C VAL A 107 9.11 -14.65 6.36
#